data_AF-A0A4R2K139-F1
#
_entry.id   AF-A0A4R2K139-F1
#
_cell.length_a   1.000
_cell.length_b   1.000
_cell.length_c   1.000
_cell.angle_alpha   90.00
_cell.angle_beta   90.00
_cell.angle_gamma   90.00
#
_symmetry.space_group_name_H-M   'P 1'
#
loop_
_entity.id
_entity.type
_entity.pdbx_description
1 polymer ?
#
loop_
_entity_poly.entity_id
_entity_poly.type
_entity_poly.pdbx_seq_one_letter_code
_entity_poly.pdbx_strand_id
1 'polypeptide(L)' 'MDAGYDVTRLASVLADLPVKVLGRIRSDRVLRLPKPPRLPGTDGRPPKHGPEFALAKPAT' A
#
# COMPACT_ATOMS: atom_id res chain seq x y z
N MET A 1 11.18 2.10 13.48
CA MET A 1 10.84 0.69 13.75
C MET A 1 11.45 -0.20 12.68
N ASP A 2 11.79 -1.43 13.01
CA ASP A 2 12.34 -2.38 12.04
C ASP A 2 11.25 -3.11 11.24
N ALA A 3 11.65 -3.77 10.16
CA ALA A 3 10.78 -4.32 9.13
C ALA A 3 9.89 -5.51 9.59
N GLY A 4 10.06 -6.00 10.82
CA GLY A 4 9.19 -6.99 11.44
C GLY A 4 7.82 -6.46 11.88
N TYR A 5 7.64 -5.14 11.97
CA TYR A 5 6.40 -4.50 12.40
C TYR A 5 5.59 -3.96 11.21
N ASP A 6 4.27 -3.98 11.32
CA ASP A 6 3.36 -3.37 10.34
C ASP A 6 3.30 -1.84 10.52
N VAL A 7 4.32 -1.15 10.02
CA VAL A 7 4.44 0.32 10.07
C VAL A 7 3.29 1.01 9.32
N THR A 8 2.76 0.40 8.26
CA THR A 8 1.65 0.91 7.47
C THR A 8 0.35 0.95 8.27
N ARG A 9 0.03 -0.13 8.99
CA ARG A 9 -1.12 -0.15 9.91
C ARG A 9 -0.94 0.84 11.04
N LEU A 10 0.26 0.93 11.62
CA LEU A 10 0.54 1.87 12.70
C LEU A 10 0.34 3.32 12.26
N ALA A 11 0.83 3.70 11.08
CA ALA A 11 0.61 5.03 10.50
C ALA A 11 -0.89 5.32 10.27
N SER A 12 -1.68 4.33 9.85
CA SER A 12 -3.13 4.50 9.69
C SER A 12 -3.86 4.70 11.01
N VAL A 13 -3.49 3.98 12.07
CA VAL A 13 -4.15 4.07 13.38
C VAL A 13 -3.82 5.39 14.08
N LEU A 14 -2.61 5.92 13.87
CA LEU A 14 -2.14 7.16 14.49
C LEU A 14 -2.37 8.40 13.61
N ALA A 15 -3.14 8.30 12.52
CA ALA A 15 -3.27 9.34 11.51
C ALA A 15 -3.81 10.68 12.06
N ASP A 16 -4.60 10.64 13.13
CA ASP A 16 -5.21 11.83 13.74
C ASP A 16 -4.39 12.43 14.89
N LEU A 17 -3.21 11.85 15.19
CA LEU A 17 -2.32 12.33 16.24
C LEU A 17 -1.16 13.15 15.65
N PRO A 18 -0.63 14.15 16.38
CA PRO A 18 0.47 14.99 15.91
C PRO A 18 1.83 14.27 16.03
N VAL A 19 1.93 13.04 15.52
CA VAL A 19 3.12 12.18 15.60
C VAL A 19 3.59 11.77 14.20
N LYS A 20 4.89 11.53 14.06
CA LYS A 20 5.48 11.00 12.83
C LYS A 20 5.93 9.57 13.03
N VAL A 21 5.54 8.68 12.13
CA VAL A 21 5.94 7.26 12.16
C VAL A 21 7.07 7.04 11.17
N LEU A 22 8.23 6.61 11.68
CA LEU A 22 9.38 6.20 10.86
C LEU A 22 9.62 4.69 11.01
N GLY A 23 9.61 3.97 9.91
CA GLY A 23 9.92 2.55 9.90
C GLY A 23 10.43 2.05 8.56
N ARG A 24 11.02 0.85 8.59
CA ARG A 24 11.45 0.13 7.39
C ARG A 24 10.33 -0.77 6.91
N ILE A 25 10.14 -0.86 5.61
CA ILE A 25 9.25 -1.83 4.97
C ILE A 25 10.13 -2.94 4.41
N ARG A 26 9.74 -4.21 4.60
CA ARG A 26 10.48 -5.34 4.02
C ARG A 26 10.36 -5.33 2.49
N SER A 27 11.46 -5.64 1.81
CA SER A 27 11.51 -5.70 0.34
C SER A 27 10.65 -6.82 -0.27
N ASP A 28 10.28 -7.85 0.50
CA ASP A 28 9.38 -8.91 0.03
C ASP A 28 7.90 -8.53 0.06
N ARG A 29 7.55 -7.30 0.49
CA ARG A 29 6.16 -6.82 0.48
C ARG A 29 5.74 -6.38 -0.91
N VAL A 30 4.47 -6.65 -1.20
CA VAL A 30 3.76 -6.15 -2.38
C VAL A 30 2.67 -5.20 -1.92
N LEU A 31 2.76 -3.95 -2.36
CA LEU A 31 1.73 -2.93 -2.15
C LEU A 31 0.78 -2.91 -3.35
N ARG A 32 -0.32 -2.17 -3.25
CA ARG A 32 -1.23 -1.96 -4.39
C ARG A 32 -1.49 -0.48 -4.61
N LEU A 33 -1.50 -0.10 -5.88
CA LEU A 33 -1.82 1.25 -6.31
C LEU A 33 -3.32 1.55 -6.11
N PRO A 34 -3.72 2.84 -6.18
CA PRO A 34 -5.12 3.21 -6.14
C PRO A 34 -5.94 2.46 -7.19
N LYS A 35 -7.19 2.18 -6.84
CA LYS A 35 -8.15 1.55 -7.76
C LYS A 35 -8.27 2.40 -9.04
N PRO A 36 -8.10 1.82 -10.23
CA PRO A 36 -8.25 2.57 -11.48
C PRO A 36 -9.71 3.01 -11.68
N PRO A 37 -9.94 4.14 -12.38
CA PRO A 37 -11.28 4.54 -12.78
C PRO A 37 -11.97 3.45 -13.59
N ARG A 38 -13.30 3.32 -13.42
CA ARG A 38 -14.08 2.35 -14.19
C ARG A 38 -14.33 2.92 -15.59
N LEU A 39 -14.02 2.15 -16.62
CA LEU A 39 -14.26 2.55 -18.01
C LEU A 39 -15.70 2.23 -18.44
N PRO A 40 -16.33 3.03 -19.31
CA PRO A 40 -17.64 2.72 -19.88
C PRO A 40 -17.64 1.34 -20.57
N GLY A 41 -18.75 0.60 -20.43
CA GLY A 41 -18.89 -0.73 -21.05
C GLY A 41 -18.10 -1.86 -20.37
N THR A 42 -17.47 -1.62 -19.22
CA THR A 42 -16.89 -2.71 -18.43
C THR A 42 -17.96 -3.40 -17.59
N ASP A 43 -17.97 -4.73 -17.62
CA ASP A 43 -18.89 -5.57 -16.86
C ASP A 43 -18.22 -6.25 -15.66
N GLY A 44 -19.03 -6.73 -14.72
CA GLY A 44 -18.57 -7.46 -13.54
C GLY A 44 -18.11 -6.60 -12.36
N ARG A 45 -17.64 -7.29 -11.31
CA ARG A 45 -17.23 -6.68 -10.04
C ARG A 45 -15.93 -5.91 -10.23
N PRO A 46 -15.89 -4.59 -9.91
CA PRO A 46 -14.67 -3.83 -10.04
C PRO A 46 -13.61 -4.30 -9.04
N PRO A 47 -12.31 -4.23 -9.40
CA PRO A 47 -11.24 -4.55 -8.48
C PRO A 47 -11.27 -3.59 -7.29
N LYS A 48 -10.88 -4.09 -6.11
CA LYS A 48 -10.79 -3.27 -4.88
C LYS A 48 -9.59 -2.32 -4.93
N HIS A 49 -8.52 -2.72 -5.60
CA HIS A 49 -7.24 -2.01 -5.66
C HIS A 49 -6.70 -2.01 -7.08
N GLY A 50 -5.73 -1.14 -7.35
CA GLY A 50 -4.99 -1.11 -8.61
C GLY A 50 -3.91 -2.19 -8.70
N PRO A 51 -3.04 -2.07 -9.71
CA PRO A 51 -1.97 -3.04 -9.95
C PRO A 51 -1.00 -3.11 -8.77
N GLU A 52 -0.28 -4.24 -8.72
CA GLU A 52 0.71 -4.52 -7.70
C GLU A 52 1.95 -3.64 -7.86
N PHE A 53 2.51 -3.22 -6.73
CA PHE A 53 3.77 -2.51 -6.63
C PHE A 53 4.70 -3.32 -5.70
N ALA A 54 5.56 -4.14 -6.30
CA ALA A 54 6.43 -5.06 -5.58
C ALA A 54 7.76 -4.39 -5.23
N LEU A 55 8.12 -4.41 -3.94
CA LEU A 55 9.36 -3.81 -3.43
C LEU A 55 10.60 -4.70 -3.60
N ALA A 56 10.42 -5.87 -4.20
CA ALA A 56 11.49 -6.86 -4.36
C ALA A 56 12.51 -6.45 -5.44
N LYS A 57 12.15 -5.52 -6.31
CA LYS A 57 13.01 -5.01 -7.38
C LYS A 57 13.61 -3.68 -6.95
N PRO A 58 14.94 -3.57 -6.77
CA PRO A 58 15.57 -2.33 -6.31
C PRO A 58 15.48 -1.15 -7.30
N ALA A 59 15.09 -1.41 -8.55
CA ALA A 59 14.94 -0.42 -9.62
C ALA A 59 13.47 -0.07 -9.94
N THR A 60 12.51 -0.55 -9.14
CA THR A 60 11.07 -0.25 -9.25
C THR A 60 10.61 0.40 -7.95
#